data_AF-A0AAU8QDR0-F1
#
_entry.id   AF-A0AAU8QDR0-F1
#
_cell.length_a   1.000
_cell.length_b   1.000
_cell.length_c   1.000
_cell.angle_alpha   90.00
_cell.angle_beta   90.00
_cell.angle_gamma   90.00
#
_symmetry.space_group_name_H-M   'P 1'
#
loop_
_entity.id
_entity.type
_entity.pdbx_description
1 polymer ?
#
loop_
_entity_poly.entity_id
_entity_poly.type
_entity_poly.pdbx_seq_one_letter_code
_entity_poly.pdbx_strand_id
1 'polypeptide(L)'
;MFESLSDRLGNALSGLRSKGKVTEADINAVAREIRLALLEADVSLPVVRGFIARIKDRALGVEVSKALNPAEQVIKIVNEELTAILGGETRRLNLAKNPPTVIMLAGLQGAGKTTLAGKLAKHLQSQGHTPMLVACDLQRPGAVQQLQIVGERAGVPTFAPDPGTSIDSNDHEMGTSHGDPVGVARQGIEEAKRAQHDVVIVDTAGRLGIDETLMTQARNIRDAIRPDEVLFVIDSMIGQDAVNTAEAFRDGVDFTGVVLTKLDGDARGGAALSIREVTGKPIMFASTGEKLEDFDVFHPERMSSRILGMGDVLTLIEQAEKNLDQEQAMETAQKLGSGELTLEDFLNQMLMVRRMGPLGNILKMLPGGKQMSQMADMVDEKQLDRIQAIIRGMTPAEREDPKILNASRRKRIARGSGVAVSDVNQLVERFFEAKKMMSKMAGQLGMGGVGRSATKKKPKGRKGKNGKRKPVKNRSGAMHGGMPGMPSMAELQKMQEQMGGAGGLGGMPNFPGMPKLPKGMENIDLNNLDFGGKK
;
A
#
# COMPACT_ATOMS: atom_id res chain seq x y z
N MET A 1 -13.52 -2.84 -6.25
CA MET A 1 -13.26 -1.73 -7.19
C MET A 1 -12.00 -1.95 -8.03
N PHE A 2 -10.80 -1.77 -7.46
CA PHE A 2 -9.57 -1.98 -8.21
C PHE A 2 -9.19 -3.45 -8.35
N GLU A 3 -9.92 -4.39 -7.76
CA GLU A 3 -9.59 -5.81 -7.69
C GLU A 3 -9.38 -6.44 -9.08
N SER A 4 -10.22 -6.12 -10.08
CA SER A 4 -10.02 -6.59 -11.46
C SER A 4 -8.77 -5.99 -12.11
N LEU A 5 -8.47 -4.72 -11.84
CA LEU A 5 -7.23 -4.07 -12.26
C LEU A 5 -6.03 -4.65 -11.51
N SER A 6 -6.20 -4.97 -10.22
CA SER A 6 -5.19 -5.54 -9.34
C SER A 6 -4.83 -6.95 -9.74
N ASP A 7 -5.80 -7.78 -10.09
CA ASP A 7 -5.57 -9.14 -10.57
C ASP A 7 -4.82 -9.11 -11.90
N ARG A 8 -5.22 -8.22 -12.82
CA ARG A 8 -4.57 -8.10 -14.14
C ARG A 8 -3.16 -7.53 -14.05
N LEU A 9 -2.96 -6.46 -13.28
CA LEU A 9 -1.63 -5.88 -13.06
C LEU A 9 -0.74 -6.83 -12.25
N GLY A 10 -1.30 -7.50 -11.24
CA GLY A 10 -0.62 -8.53 -10.46
C GLY A 10 -0.15 -9.69 -11.33
N ASN A 11 -1.02 -10.19 -12.22
CA ASN A 11 -0.67 -11.22 -13.19
C ASN A 11 0.42 -10.76 -14.16
N ALA A 12 0.30 -9.55 -14.71
CA ALA A 12 1.28 -9.00 -15.64
C ALA A 12 2.68 -8.86 -14.99
N LEU A 13 2.71 -8.48 -13.72
CA LEU A 13 3.95 -8.30 -12.96
C LEU A 13 4.51 -9.61 -12.38
N SER A 14 3.66 -10.63 -12.17
CA SER A 14 4.10 -11.95 -11.67
C SER A 14 5.06 -12.65 -12.64
N GLY A 15 4.86 -12.46 -13.95
CA GLY A 15 5.72 -12.99 -15.01
C GLY A 15 7.14 -12.42 -14.99
N LEU A 16 7.34 -11.23 -14.43
CA LEU A 16 8.67 -10.64 -14.24
C LEU A 16 9.38 -11.22 -13.02
N ARG A 17 8.66 -11.47 -11.92
CA ARG A 17 9.26 -11.96 -10.67
C ARG A 17 9.92 -13.33 -10.80
N SER A 18 9.44 -14.17 -11.72
CA SER A 18 10.01 -15.49 -11.98
C SER A 18 11.28 -15.47 -12.84
N LYS A 19 11.64 -14.31 -13.41
CA LYS A 19 12.78 -14.16 -14.33
C LYS A 19 13.99 -13.56 -13.60
N GLY A 20 15.14 -14.22 -13.69
CA GLY A 20 16.38 -13.76 -13.05
C GLY A 20 17.05 -12.56 -13.74
N LYS A 21 16.75 -12.30 -15.01
CA LYS A 21 17.14 -11.09 -15.75
C LYS A 21 15.94 -10.59 -16.55
N VAL A 22 15.73 -9.27 -16.52
CA VAL A 22 14.68 -8.61 -17.28
C VAL A 22 15.30 -8.01 -18.54
N THR A 23 14.77 -8.40 -19.70
CA THR A 23 15.18 -7.85 -21.00
C THR A 23 14.24 -6.73 -21.44
N GLU A 24 14.66 -5.93 -22.42
CA GLU A 24 13.78 -4.94 -23.06
C GLU A 24 12.50 -5.58 -23.65
N ALA A 25 12.60 -6.81 -24.18
CA ALA A 25 11.43 -7.54 -24.67
C ALA A 25 10.44 -7.86 -23.54
N ASP A 26 10.93 -8.19 -22.34
CA ASP A 26 10.09 -8.46 -21.17
C ASP A 26 9.39 -7.18 -20.69
N ILE A 27 10.11 -6.05 -20.63
CA ILE A 27 9.53 -4.74 -20.28
C ILE A 27 8.42 -4.36 -21.27
N ASN A 28 8.65 -4.57 -22.57
CA ASN A 28 7.66 -4.29 -23.60
C ASN A 28 6.42 -5.19 -23.52
N ALA A 29 6.59 -6.47 -23.17
CA ALA A 29 5.49 -7.40 -22.97
C ALA A 29 4.61 -6.97 -21.77
N VAL A 30 5.24 -6.68 -20.63
CA VAL A 30 4.53 -6.23 -19.42
C VAL A 30 3.84 -4.89 -19.66
N ALA A 31 4.51 -3.94 -20.30
CA ALA A 31 3.90 -2.66 -20.67
C ALA A 31 2.67 -2.84 -21.57
N ARG A 32 2.66 -3.84 -22.46
CA ARG A 32 1.49 -4.17 -23.29
C ARG A 32 0.34 -4.73 -22.46
N GLU A 33 0.61 -5.58 -21.48
CA GLU A 33 -0.41 -6.15 -20.60
C GLU A 33 -1.00 -5.09 -19.66
N ILE A 34 -0.15 -4.26 -19.05
CA ILE A 34 -0.56 -3.10 -18.26
C ILE A 34 -1.46 -2.17 -19.09
N ARG A 35 -1.08 -1.91 -20.35
CA ARG A 35 -1.90 -1.09 -21.27
C ARG A 35 -3.30 -1.68 -21.47
N LEU A 36 -3.40 -3.00 -21.69
CA LEU A 36 -4.69 -3.66 -21.88
C LEU A 36 -5.54 -3.59 -20.60
N ALA A 37 -4.93 -3.88 -19.45
CA ALA A 37 -5.61 -3.82 -18.16
C ALA A 37 -6.18 -2.42 -17.85
N LEU A 38 -5.43 -1.36 -18.14
CA LEU A 38 -5.90 0.01 -17.94
C LEU A 38 -7.02 0.40 -18.91
N LEU A 39 -6.95 -0.01 -20.18
CA LEU A 39 -8.02 0.27 -21.15
C LEU A 39 -9.30 -0.47 -20.81
N GLU A 40 -9.21 -1.74 -20.37
CA GLU A 40 -10.35 -2.50 -19.88
C GLU A 40 -10.93 -1.90 -18.60
N ALA A 41 -10.11 -1.22 -17.80
CA ALA A 41 -10.55 -0.47 -16.63
C ALA A 41 -11.15 0.91 -16.96
N ASP A 42 -11.44 1.19 -18.24
CA ASP A 42 -11.96 2.45 -18.75
C ASP A 42 -11.07 3.67 -18.43
N VAL A 43 -9.74 3.48 -18.37
CA VAL A 43 -8.76 4.58 -18.32
C VAL A 43 -8.60 5.19 -19.70
N SER A 44 -8.55 6.51 -19.79
CA SER A 44 -8.48 7.19 -21.08
C SER A 44 -7.22 6.91 -21.88
N LEU A 45 -7.41 6.71 -23.18
CA LEU A 45 -6.33 6.34 -24.10
C LEU A 45 -5.14 7.33 -24.07
N PRO A 46 -5.35 8.66 -23.99
CA PRO A 46 -4.23 9.60 -23.83
C PRO A 46 -3.42 9.34 -22.55
N VAL A 47 -4.11 9.10 -21.43
CA VAL A 47 -3.50 8.83 -20.12
C VAL A 47 -2.76 7.50 -20.11
N VAL A 48 -3.36 6.44 -20.66
CA VAL A 48 -2.70 5.15 -20.80
C VAL A 48 -1.43 5.26 -21.66
N ARG A 49 -1.49 5.99 -22.78
CA ARG A 49 -0.31 6.19 -23.65
C ARG A 49 0.82 6.92 -22.91
N GLY A 50 0.49 8.00 -22.20
CA GLY A 50 1.46 8.76 -21.39
C GLY A 50 2.09 7.91 -20.29
N PHE A 51 1.27 7.19 -19.54
CA PHE A 51 1.72 6.29 -18.47
C PHE A 51 2.69 5.21 -18.96
N ILE A 52 2.33 4.51 -20.05
CA ILE A 52 3.19 3.46 -20.61
C ILE A 52 4.49 4.03 -21.16
N ALA A 53 4.47 5.22 -21.76
CA ALA A 53 5.69 5.87 -22.24
C ALA A 53 6.66 6.16 -21.08
N ARG A 54 6.15 6.73 -19.97
CA ARG A 54 6.95 7.01 -18.76
C ARG A 54 7.53 5.75 -18.13
N ILE A 55 6.74 4.67 -18.02
CA ILE A 55 7.24 3.39 -17.52
C ILE A 55 8.39 2.87 -18.38
N LYS A 56 8.24 2.88 -19.72
CA LYS A 56 9.28 2.38 -20.63
C LYS A 56 10.56 3.21 -20.54
N ASP A 57 10.43 4.53 -20.55
CA ASP A 57 11.58 5.44 -20.45
C ASP A 57 12.35 5.22 -19.15
N ARG A 58 11.65 5.12 -18.01
CA ARG A 58 12.26 4.86 -16.70
C ARG A 58 12.81 3.44 -16.56
N ALA A 59 12.13 2.43 -17.09
CA ALA A 59 12.58 1.05 -17.01
C ALA A 59 13.80 0.76 -17.90
N LEU A 60 14.00 1.53 -18.97
CA LEU A 60 15.15 1.42 -19.87
C LEU A 60 16.30 2.38 -19.52
N GLY A 61 15.99 3.54 -18.94
CA GLY A 61 16.93 4.63 -18.67
C GLY A 61 17.55 4.65 -17.27
N VAL A 62 17.04 3.88 -16.31
CA VAL A 62 17.61 3.82 -14.96
C VAL A 62 18.73 2.78 -14.92
N GLU A 63 19.94 3.20 -14.51
CA GLU A 63 20.94 2.28 -13.99
C GLU A 63 20.27 1.44 -12.90
N VAL A 64 20.01 0.17 -13.23
CA VAL A 64 19.34 -0.78 -12.36
C VAL A 64 19.92 -0.64 -10.96
N SER A 65 19.09 -0.22 -10.01
CA SER A 65 19.55 -0.03 -8.63
C SER A 65 20.10 -1.37 -8.18
N LYS A 66 21.39 -1.44 -7.82
CA LYS A 66 22.06 -2.68 -7.40
C LYS A 66 21.38 -3.34 -6.18
N ALA A 67 20.52 -2.56 -5.51
CA ALA A 67 19.69 -2.88 -4.38
C ALA A 67 18.62 -3.95 -4.63
N LEU A 68 17.96 -3.86 -5.78
CA LEU A 68 16.73 -4.57 -6.08
C LEU A 68 16.97 -5.49 -7.26
N ASN A 69 16.24 -6.61 -7.30
CA ASN A 69 16.24 -7.37 -8.53
C ASN A 69 15.54 -6.54 -9.64
N PRO A 70 15.90 -6.74 -10.92
CA PRO A 70 15.33 -5.95 -12.01
C PRO A 70 13.79 -6.01 -12.09
N ALA A 71 13.16 -7.10 -11.63
CA ALA A 71 11.72 -7.25 -11.62
C ALA A 71 11.04 -6.35 -10.57
N GLU A 72 11.56 -6.31 -9.34
CA GLU A 72 11.12 -5.43 -8.25
C GLU A 72 11.26 -3.97 -8.62
N GLN A 73 12.33 -3.62 -9.34
CA GLN A 73 12.52 -2.26 -9.82
C GLN A 73 11.46 -1.84 -10.84
N VAL A 74 11.09 -2.70 -11.79
CA VAL A 74 9.99 -2.40 -12.73
C VAL A 74 8.68 -2.23 -11.96
N ILE A 75 8.42 -3.07 -10.96
CA ILE A 75 7.21 -2.95 -10.14
C ILE A 75 7.19 -1.63 -9.35
N LYS A 76 8.33 -1.25 -8.76
CA LYS A 76 8.49 0.03 -8.06
C LYS A 76 8.20 1.21 -9.00
N ILE A 77 8.77 1.19 -10.22
CA ILE A 77 8.51 2.23 -11.23
C ILE A 77 7.01 2.31 -11.54
N VAL A 78 6.34 1.18 -11.76
CA VAL A 78 4.90 1.15 -12.01
C VAL A 78 4.11 1.73 -10.84
N ASN A 79 4.47 1.39 -9.59
CA ASN A 79 3.82 1.92 -8.40
C ASN A 79 3.99 3.44 -8.26
N GLU A 80 5.20 3.93 -8.44
CA GLU A 80 5.51 5.35 -8.36
C GLU A 80 4.78 6.14 -9.45
N GLU A 81 4.75 5.62 -10.68
CA GLU A 81 3.99 6.24 -11.78
C GLU A 81 2.48 6.22 -11.51
N LEU A 82 1.93 5.13 -10.96
CA LEU A 82 0.51 5.08 -10.57
C LEU A 82 0.21 6.09 -9.46
N THR A 83 1.09 6.20 -8.47
CA THR A 83 0.96 7.15 -7.37
C THR A 83 1.00 8.58 -7.88
N ALA A 84 1.92 8.89 -8.80
CA ALA A 84 2.03 10.19 -9.44
C ALA A 84 0.78 10.56 -10.23
N ILE A 85 0.25 9.64 -11.05
CA ILE A 85 -1.01 9.86 -11.78
C ILE A 85 -2.19 10.09 -10.84
N LEU A 86 -2.23 9.42 -9.69
CA LEU A 86 -3.29 9.61 -8.69
C LEU A 86 -3.15 10.89 -7.86
N GLY A 87 -2.08 11.66 -8.05
CA GLY A 87 -1.88 12.98 -7.43
C GLY A 87 -0.75 13.06 -6.42
N GLY A 88 0.00 11.98 -6.19
CA GLY A 88 1.14 11.97 -5.30
C GLY A 88 0.73 12.03 -3.84
N GLU A 89 0.87 13.20 -3.22
CA GLU A 89 0.58 13.37 -1.80
C GLU A 89 -0.91 13.57 -1.52
N THR A 90 -1.33 13.20 -0.30
CA THR A 90 -2.70 13.42 0.16
C THR A 90 -2.98 14.91 0.35
N ARG A 91 -3.97 15.43 -0.39
CA ARG A 91 -4.42 16.81 -0.29
C ARG A 91 -5.52 16.97 0.76
N ARG A 92 -5.30 17.82 1.76
CA ARG A 92 -6.30 18.20 2.78
C ARG A 92 -7.13 19.41 2.33
N LEU A 93 -8.30 19.60 2.94
CA LEU A 93 -9.09 20.83 2.76
C LEU A 93 -8.31 22.05 3.23
N ASN A 94 -8.37 23.12 2.45
CA ASN A 94 -7.90 24.43 2.85
C ASN A 94 -9.01 25.10 3.67
N LEU A 95 -8.80 25.12 4.98
CA LEU A 95 -9.70 25.85 5.88
C LEU A 95 -9.37 27.34 5.83
N ALA A 96 -10.42 28.17 5.83
CA ALA A 96 -10.28 29.61 5.86
C ALA A 96 -9.60 30.06 7.15
N LYS A 97 -8.74 31.09 7.07
CA LYS A 97 -8.14 31.70 8.26
C LYS A 97 -9.18 32.33 9.18
N ASN A 98 -10.22 32.89 8.58
CA ASN A 98 -11.35 33.51 9.26
C ASN A 98 -12.61 32.73 8.88
N PRO A 99 -13.31 32.09 9.84
CA PRO A 99 -14.53 31.37 9.56
C PRO A 99 -15.67 32.26 9.01
N PRO A 100 -16.64 31.70 8.26
CA PRO A 100 -16.73 30.29 7.88
C PRO A 100 -15.84 29.93 6.69
N THR A 101 -15.34 28.69 6.67
CA THR A 101 -14.80 28.07 5.45
C THR A 101 -15.96 27.73 4.52
N VAL A 102 -15.92 28.19 3.27
CA VAL A 102 -17.01 27.97 2.30
C VAL A 102 -16.60 26.89 1.30
N ILE A 103 -17.35 25.79 1.28
CA ILE A 103 -17.15 24.65 0.38
C ILE A 103 -18.35 24.57 -0.56
N MET A 104 -18.10 24.64 -1.87
CA MET A 104 -19.13 24.49 -2.90
C MET A 104 -19.03 23.11 -3.55
N LEU A 105 -20.14 22.36 -3.58
CA LEU A 105 -20.22 21.09 -4.30
C LEU A 105 -20.77 21.34 -5.71
N ALA A 106 -20.02 20.94 -6.72
CA ALA A 106 -20.40 21.04 -8.13
C ALA A 106 -20.24 19.68 -8.81
N GLY A 107 -20.96 19.42 -9.90
CA GLY A 107 -20.82 18.18 -10.66
C GLY A 107 -22.10 17.69 -11.31
N LEU A 108 -21.98 16.56 -12.02
CA LEU A 108 -23.06 16.01 -12.82
C LEU A 108 -24.29 15.62 -11.99
N GLN A 109 -25.43 15.56 -12.66
CA GLN A 109 -26.65 15.02 -12.09
C GLN A 109 -26.45 13.54 -11.73
N GLY A 110 -26.96 13.14 -10.55
CA GLY A 110 -26.82 11.75 -10.09
C GLY A 110 -25.41 11.35 -9.60
N ALA A 111 -24.43 12.28 -9.59
CA ALA A 111 -23.08 12.03 -9.07
C ALA A 111 -23.01 11.92 -7.53
N GLY A 112 -24.12 12.15 -6.82
CA GLY A 112 -24.19 12.01 -5.36
C GLY A 112 -23.80 13.26 -4.55
N LYS A 113 -23.92 14.47 -5.11
CA LYS A 113 -23.60 15.75 -4.41
C LYS A 113 -24.33 15.92 -3.08
N THR A 114 -25.65 15.79 -3.06
CA THR A 114 -26.47 15.93 -1.84
C THR A 114 -26.09 14.91 -0.78
N THR A 115 -25.86 13.65 -1.16
CA THR A 115 -25.39 12.60 -0.23
C THR A 115 -23.98 12.90 0.28
N LEU A 116 -23.09 13.36 -0.60
CA LEU A 116 -21.74 13.77 -0.24
C LEU A 116 -21.75 14.95 0.74
N ALA A 117 -22.67 15.91 0.59
CA ALA A 117 -22.79 17.06 1.49
C ALA A 117 -22.96 16.60 2.95
N GLY A 118 -23.88 15.66 3.19
CA GLY A 118 -24.07 15.09 4.52
C GLY A 118 -22.87 14.29 5.03
N LYS A 119 -22.23 13.48 4.18
CA LYS A 119 -21.02 12.72 4.52
C LYS A 119 -19.87 13.64 4.93
N LEU A 120 -19.62 14.67 4.11
CA LEU A 120 -18.58 15.65 4.37
C LEU A 120 -18.88 16.44 5.65
N ALA A 121 -20.13 16.84 5.87
CA ALA A 121 -20.53 17.52 7.10
C ALA A 121 -20.29 16.62 8.33
N LYS A 122 -20.71 15.35 8.29
CA LYS A 122 -20.45 14.41 9.39
C LYS A 122 -18.96 14.18 9.63
N HIS A 123 -18.18 14.07 8.56
CA HIS A 123 -16.73 13.93 8.64
C HIS A 123 -16.08 15.14 9.33
N LEU A 124 -16.47 16.36 8.94
CA LEU A 124 -15.96 17.59 9.55
C LEU A 124 -16.43 17.75 11.00
N GLN A 125 -17.68 17.39 11.31
CA GLN A 125 -18.19 17.37 12.67
C GLN A 125 -17.38 16.42 13.56
N SER A 126 -16.99 15.25 13.05
CA SER A 126 -16.13 14.31 13.78
C SER A 126 -14.72 14.86 14.08
N GLN A 127 -14.27 15.88 13.32
CA GLN A 127 -13.01 16.58 13.53
C GLN A 127 -13.15 17.80 14.45
N GLY A 128 -14.35 18.05 14.99
CA GLY A 128 -14.63 19.15 15.92
C GLY A 128 -15.14 20.44 15.26
N HIS A 129 -15.42 20.42 13.96
CA HIS A 129 -16.02 21.57 13.25
C HIS A 129 -17.54 21.64 13.46
N THR A 130 -18.13 22.80 13.19
CA THR A 130 -19.57 23.10 13.26
C THR A 130 -20.14 23.38 11.86
N PRO A 131 -20.26 22.37 10.98
CA PRO A 131 -20.70 22.57 9.61
C PRO A 131 -22.20 22.88 9.51
N MET A 132 -22.57 23.65 8.50
CA MET A 132 -23.95 23.90 8.08
C MET A 132 -24.12 23.64 6.59
N LEU A 133 -25.22 22.99 6.21
CA LEU A 133 -25.58 22.73 4.81
C LEU A 133 -26.41 23.89 4.23
N VAL A 134 -26.25 24.19 2.95
CA VAL A 134 -27.04 25.21 2.25
C VAL A 134 -27.65 24.61 0.98
N ALA A 135 -28.98 24.65 0.88
CA ALA A 135 -29.74 24.05 -0.22
C ALA A 135 -29.84 24.99 -1.43
N CYS A 136 -28.94 24.85 -2.41
CA CYS A 136 -28.98 25.64 -3.65
C CYS A 136 -29.50 24.86 -4.87
N ASP A 137 -29.83 23.57 -4.73
CA ASP A 137 -30.57 22.82 -5.76
C ASP A 137 -32.08 23.11 -5.67
N LEU A 138 -32.50 24.26 -6.18
CA LEU A 138 -33.90 24.72 -6.16
C LEU A 138 -34.72 24.18 -7.35
N GLN A 139 -34.05 23.61 -8.35
CA GLN A 139 -34.65 23.22 -9.63
C GLN A 139 -35.06 21.75 -9.67
N ARG A 140 -34.38 20.89 -8.89
CA ARG A 140 -34.71 19.47 -8.83
C ARG A 140 -35.86 19.23 -7.84
N PRO A 141 -36.95 18.56 -8.26
CA PRO A 141 -38.05 18.23 -7.36
C PRO A 141 -37.58 17.49 -6.10
N GLY A 142 -37.95 18.02 -4.93
CA GLY A 142 -37.63 17.41 -3.63
C GLY A 142 -36.16 17.48 -3.20
N ALA A 143 -35.27 18.16 -3.92
CA ALA A 143 -33.85 18.21 -3.57
C ALA A 143 -33.58 18.96 -2.26
N VAL A 144 -34.31 20.04 -1.98
CA VAL A 144 -34.24 20.78 -0.71
C VAL A 144 -34.61 19.86 0.47
N GLN A 145 -35.75 19.17 0.37
CA GLN A 145 -36.19 18.22 1.38
C GLN A 145 -35.21 17.05 1.53
N GLN A 146 -34.66 16.56 0.42
CA GLN A 146 -33.61 15.54 0.44
C GLN A 146 -32.40 16.00 1.25
N LEU A 147 -31.92 17.23 1.04
CA LEU A 147 -30.77 17.78 1.78
C LEU A 147 -31.11 17.95 3.27
N GLN A 148 -32.32 18.40 3.62
CA GLN A 148 -32.75 18.50 5.01
C GLN A 148 -32.74 17.14 5.72
N ILE A 149 -33.28 16.09 5.09
CA ILE A 149 -33.24 14.72 5.63
C ILE A 149 -31.80 14.23 5.80
N VAL A 150 -30.94 14.53 4.83
CA VAL A 150 -29.51 14.19 4.91
C VAL A 150 -28.82 14.94 6.05
N GLY A 151 -29.12 16.22 6.24
CA GLY A 151 -28.62 17.04 7.34
C GLY A 151 -29.06 16.54 8.70
N GLU A 152 -30.35 16.20 8.85
CA GLU A 152 -30.89 15.58 10.08
C GLU A 152 -30.18 14.27 10.42
N ARG A 153 -29.99 13.39 9.43
CA ARG A 153 -29.26 12.12 9.62
C ARG A 153 -27.79 12.33 9.96
N ALA A 154 -27.17 13.37 9.42
CA ALA A 154 -25.79 13.75 9.73
C ALA A 154 -25.67 14.53 11.04
N GLY A 155 -26.77 14.96 11.65
CA GLY A 155 -26.78 15.76 12.88
C GLY A 155 -26.26 17.19 12.66
N VAL A 156 -26.52 17.77 11.48
CA VAL A 156 -26.05 19.11 11.08
C VAL A 156 -27.20 19.99 10.58
N PRO A 157 -27.20 21.30 10.89
CA PRO A 157 -28.25 22.19 10.43
C PRO A 157 -28.21 22.39 8.92
N THR A 158 -29.40 22.58 8.34
CA THR A 158 -29.57 22.87 6.91
C THR A 158 -30.29 24.20 6.75
N PHE A 159 -29.66 25.14 6.06
CA PHE A 159 -30.25 26.40 5.64
C PHE A 159 -30.97 26.21 4.30
N ALA A 160 -32.30 26.32 4.34
CA ALA A 160 -33.20 26.11 3.21
C ALA A 160 -34.38 27.12 3.29
N PRO A 161 -34.14 28.41 2.94
CA PRO A 161 -35.17 29.45 3.03
C PRO A 161 -36.22 29.35 1.92
N ASP A 162 -35.92 28.63 0.84
CA ASP A 162 -36.79 28.37 -0.30
C ASP A 162 -37.12 26.86 -0.33
N PRO A 163 -38.40 26.46 -0.46
CA PRO A 163 -38.78 25.05 -0.51
C PRO A 163 -38.32 24.33 -1.79
N GLY A 164 -37.87 25.06 -2.81
CA GLY A 164 -37.50 24.55 -4.12
C GLY A 164 -38.73 24.11 -4.94
N THR A 165 -38.46 23.38 -6.02
CA THR A 165 -39.53 22.84 -6.88
C THR A 165 -40.26 21.70 -6.17
N SER A 166 -41.59 21.78 -6.08
CA SER A 166 -42.45 20.71 -5.53
C SER A 166 -43.26 20.02 -6.64
N ILE A 167 -43.66 18.76 -6.39
CA ILE A 167 -44.46 17.96 -7.35
C ILE A 167 -45.94 18.40 -7.35
N ASP A 168 -46.39 19.04 -6.26
CA ASP A 168 -47.79 19.40 -6.02
C ASP A 168 -48.13 20.87 -6.36
N SER A 169 -47.17 21.65 -6.88
CA SER A 169 -47.41 23.04 -7.28
C SER A 169 -48.15 23.10 -8.62
N ASN A 170 -49.48 23.05 -8.58
CA ASN A 170 -50.36 23.32 -9.73
C ASN A 170 -50.37 24.80 -10.15
N ASP A 171 -49.65 25.68 -9.44
CA ASP A 171 -49.62 27.14 -9.68
C ASP A 171 -48.44 27.58 -10.59
N HIS A 172 -47.73 26.65 -11.21
CA HIS A 172 -46.59 26.98 -12.07
C HIS A 172 -46.77 26.37 -13.45
N GLU A 173 -47.28 27.16 -14.40
CA GLU A 173 -47.26 26.82 -15.83
C GLU A 173 -45.81 26.48 -16.24
N MET A 174 -45.56 25.20 -16.48
CA MET A 174 -44.26 24.63 -16.88
C MET A 174 -43.04 25.05 -16.03
N GLY A 175 -42.76 24.29 -14.97
CA GLY A 175 -41.38 23.89 -14.63
C GLY A 175 -40.35 25.00 -14.37
N THR A 176 -40.77 26.19 -13.95
CA THR A 176 -39.87 27.29 -13.59
C THR A 176 -39.76 27.41 -12.07
N SER A 177 -38.71 26.81 -11.51
CA SER A 177 -38.21 27.24 -10.20
C SER A 177 -37.69 28.67 -10.36
N HIS A 178 -38.40 29.65 -9.80
CA HIS A 178 -37.93 31.04 -9.71
C HIS A 178 -37.02 31.29 -8.50
N GLY A 179 -36.59 30.23 -7.79
CA GLY A 179 -35.67 30.37 -6.68
C GLY A 179 -34.35 30.99 -7.14
N ASP A 180 -33.82 31.93 -6.36
CA ASP A 180 -32.52 32.56 -6.60
C ASP A 180 -31.43 31.78 -5.83
N PRO A 181 -30.76 30.78 -6.45
CA PRO A 181 -29.74 30.01 -5.74
C PRO A 181 -28.51 30.85 -5.38
N VAL A 182 -28.27 31.96 -6.09
CA VAL A 182 -27.18 32.87 -5.75
C VAL A 182 -27.53 33.63 -4.47
N GLY A 183 -28.77 34.10 -4.37
CA GLY A 183 -29.35 34.70 -3.17
C GLY A 183 -29.31 33.75 -1.98
N VAL A 184 -29.77 32.51 -2.16
CA VAL A 184 -29.75 31.48 -1.11
C VAL A 184 -28.33 31.18 -0.63
N ALA A 185 -27.37 31.04 -1.55
CA ALA A 185 -25.97 30.79 -1.20
C ALA A 185 -25.36 31.95 -0.37
N ARG A 186 -25.62 33.20 -0.75
CA ARG A 186 -25.18 34.39 0.01
C ARG A 186 -25.81 34.45 1.40
N GLN A 187 -27.12 34.26 1.48
CA GLN A 187 -27.85 34.26 2.75
C GLN A 187 -27.38 33.13 3.68
N GLY A 188 -27.07 31.96 3.12
CA GLY A 188 -26.54 30.83 3.89
C GLY A 188 -25.18 31.14 4.54
N ILE A 189 -24.31 31.91 3.86
CA ILE A 189 -23.04 32.34 4.47
C ILE A 189 -23.26 33.35 5.59
N GLU A 190 -24.17 34.30 5.42
CA GLU A 190 -24.51 35.26 6.46
C GLU A 190 -25.18 34.58 7.65
N GLU A 191 -26.03 33.59 7.41
CA GLU A 191 -26.60 32.74 8.46
C GLU A 191 -25.51 32.01 9.24
N ALA A 192 -24.56 31.40 8.56
CA ALA A 192 -23.45 30.68 9.19
C ALA A 192 -22.63 31.59 10.10
N LYS A 193 -22.34 32.82 9.64
CA LYS A 193 -21.67 33.83 10.47
C LYS A 193 -22.50 34.20 11.69
N ARG A 194 -23.81 34.43 11.51
CA ARG A 194 -24.73 34.78 12.61
C ARG A 194 -24.83 33.68 13.66
N ALA A 195 -24.95 32.42 13.21
CA ALA A 195 -25.07 31.23 14.04
C ALA A 195 -23.72 30.65 14.51
N GLN A 196 -22.60 31.28 14.13
CA GLN A 196 -21.23 30.89 14.50
C GLN A 196 -20.85 29.46 14.02
N HIS A 197 -21.32 29.08 12.84
CA HIS A 197 -20.84 27.91 12.11
C HIS A 197 -19.49 28.20 11.45
N ASP A 198 -18.53 27.28 11.60
CA ASP A 198 -17.18 27.47 11.09
C ASP A 198 -16.95 26.92 9.67
N VAL A 199 -17.90 26.09 9.17
CA VAL A 199 -17.88 25.56 7.80
C VAL A 199 -19.28 25.64 7.19
N VAL A 200 -19.33 26.04 5.91
CA VAL A 200 -20.55 26.07 5.09
C VAL A 200 -20.36 25.16 3.89
N ILE A 201 -21.28 24.21 3.69
CA ILE A 201 -21.29 23.32 2.53
C ILE A 201 -22.50 23.67 1.66
N VAL A 202 -22.23 24.19 0.46
CA VAL A 202 -23.24 24.59 -0.51
C VAL A 202 -23.50 23.44 -1.48
N ASP A 203 -24.68 22.83 -1.40
CA ASP A 203 -25.13 21.80 -2.35
C ASP A 203 -25.82 22.47 -3.54
N THR A 204 -25.20 22.35 -4.73
CA THR A 204 -25.73 22.96 -5.96
C THR A 204 -26.43 21.94 -6.83
N ALA A 205 -27.29 22.43 -7.73
CA ALA A 205 -28.00 21.59 -8.67
C ALA A 205 -27.07 20.76 -9.57
N GLY A 206 -27.51 19.54 -9.90
CA GLY A 206 -26.84 18.69 -10.88
C GLY A 206 -26.96 19.21 -12.31
N ARG A 207 -26.13 18.65 -13.19
CA ARG A 207 -26.00 19.05 -14.59
C ARG A 207 -26.04 17.81 -15.47
N LEU A 208 -26.85 17.83 -16.53
CA LEU A 208 -26.83 16.83 -17.60
C LEU A 208 -25.92 17.38 -18.71
N GLY A 209 -24.69 16.89 -18.78
CA GLY A 209 -23.73 17.33 -19.79
C GLY A 209 -23.31 18.80 -19.69
N ILE A 210 -22.70 19.29 -20.77
CA ILE A 210 -22.14 20.64 -20.91
C ILE A 210 -23.27 21.61 -21.30
N ASP A 211 -24.24 21.81 -20.40
CA ASP A 211 -25.27 22.86 -20.56
C ASP A 211 -24.72 24.22 -20.10
N GLU A 212 -24.58 25.15 -21.05
CA GLU A 212 -24.02 26.49 -20.84
C GLU A 212 -24.83 27.34 -19.85
N THR A 213 -26.15 27.19 -19.82
CA THR A 213 -27.03 27.97 -18.94
C THR A 213 -26.80 27.59 -17.48
N LEU A 214 -26.71 26.30 -17.21
CA LEU A 214 -26.53 25.77 -15.86
C LEU A 214 -25.06 25.82 -15.40
N MET A 215 -24.10 25.78 -16.32
CA MET A 215 -22.69 26.13 -16.04
C MET A 215 -22.57 27.60 -15.61
N THR A 216 -23.27 28.50 -16.30
CA THR A 216 -23.32 29.92 -15.94
C THR A 216 -23.91 30.12 -14.54
N GLN A 217 -24.98 29.39 -14.19
CA GLN A 217 -25.53 29.45 -12.83
C GLN A 217 -24.52 28.98 -11.77
N ALA A 218 -23.77 27.90 -12.02
CA ALA A 218 -22.74 27.43 -11.09
C ALA A 218 -21.58 28.45 -10.94
N ARG A 219 -21.14 29.06 -12.05
CA ARG A 219 -20.19 30.19 -12.03
C ARG A 219 -20.72 31.36 -11.21
N ASN A 220 -21.99 31.74 -11.42
CA ASN A 220 -22.61 32.85 -10.70
C ASN A 220 -22.67 32.59 -9.18
N ILE A 221 -22.99 31.36 -8.77
CA ILE A 221 -22.94 30.97 -7.35
C ILE A 221 -21.50 31.07 -6.82
N ARG A 222 -20.54 30.45 -7.51
CA ARG A 222 -19.11 30.50 -7.16
C ARG A 222 -18.61 31.94 -7.01
N ASP A 223 -18.89 32.80 -7.98
CA ASP A 223 -18.40 34.18 -8.00
C ASP A 223 -19.06 35.03 -6.91
N ALA A 224 -20.32 34.74 -6.60
CA ALA A 224 -21.06 35.42 -5.54
C ALA A 224 -20.59 35.04 -4.13
N ILE A 225 -20.19 33.79 -3.91
CA ILE A 225 -19.80 33.30 -2.59
C ILE A 225 -18.30 33.21 -2.35
N ARG A 226 -17.49 33.22 -3.43
CA ARG A 226 -16.03 33.09 -3.43
C ARG A 226 -15.57 31.94 -2.50
N PRO A 227 -15.91 30.70 -2.84
CA PRO A 227 -15.65 29.56 -1.96
C PRO A 227 -14.15 29.32 -1.79
N ASP A 228 -13.74 28.89 -0.59
CA ASP A 228 -12.37 28.43 -0.32
C ASP A 228 -12.07 27.11 -1.06
N GLU A 229 -13.11 26.29 -1.22
CA GLU A 229 -13.05 25.02 -1.93
C GLU A 229 -14.23 24.85 -2.89
N VAL A 230 -13.93 24.41 -4.11
CA VAL A 230 -14.93 23.90 -5.04
C VAL A 230 -14.62 22.44 -5.29
N LEU A 231 -15.50 21.56 -4.81
CA LEU A 231 -15.35 20.12 -4.95
C LEU A 231 -16.17 19.64 -6.14
N PHE A 232 -15.48 19.14 -7.16
CA PHE A 232 -16.10 18.49 -8.31
C PHE A 232 -16.42 17.03 -7.97
N VAL A 233 -17.70 16.74 -7.86
CA VAL A 233 -18.25 15.43 -7.50
C VAL A 233 -18.55 14.65 -8.75
N ILE A 234 -17.95 13.47 -8.87
CA ILE A 234 -18.13 12.61 -10.03
C ILE A 234 -18.35 11.16 -9.63
N ASP A 235 -19.25 10.52 -10.36
CA ASP A 235 -19.50 9.10 -10.25
C ASP A 235 -18.37 8.31 -10.93
N SER A 236 -17.81 7.35 -10.19
CA SER A 236 -16.73 6.50 -10.68
C SER A 236 -17.14 5.56 -11.83
N MET A 237 -18.45 5.41 -12.11
CA MET A 237 -18.97 4.61 -13.22
C MET A 237 -18.95 5.31 -14.59
N ILE A 238 -18.74 6.63 -14.65
CA ILE A 238 -18.86 7.41 -15.91
C ILE A 238 -17.76 7.07 -16.93
N GLY A 239 -16.68 6.42 -16.50
CA GLY A 239 -15.64 5.90 -17.40
C GLY A 239 -14.94 7.02 -18.18
N GLN A 240 -14.89 6.91 -19.50
CA GLN A 240 -14.15 7.81 -20.41
C GLN A 240 -14.74 9.22 -20.48
N ASP A 241 -16.08 9.34 -20.42
CA ASP A 241 -16.78 10.63 -20.53
C ASP A 241 -16.54 11.54 -19.33
N ALA A 242 -15.96 10.99 -18.26
CA ALA A 242 -15.52 11.71 -17.09
C ALA A 242 -14.45 12.76 -17.44
N VAL A 243 -13.60 12.47 -18.43
CA VAL A 243 -12.53 13.37 -18.88
C VAL A 243 -13.12 14.64 -19.49
N ASN A 244 -13.95 14.48 -20.53
CA ASN A 244 -14.57 15.61 -21.23
C ASN A 244 -15.41 16.46 -20.27
N THR A 245 -16.14 15.79 -19.37
CA THR A 245 -16.92 16.48 -18.34
C THR A 245 -16.03 17.29 -17.41
N ALA A 246 -14.95 16.68 -16.90
CA ALA A 246 -14.06 17.34 -15.96
C ALA A 246 -13.31 18.50 -16.61
N GLU A 247 -12.93 18.41 -17.88
CA GLU A 247 -12.36 19.53 -18.65
C GLU A 247 -13.38 20.67 -18.79
N ALA A 248 -14.61 20.37 -19.20
CA ALA A 248 -15.65 21.38 -19.35
C ALA A 248 -15.97 22.08 -18.01
N PHE A 249 -15.99 21.35 -16.91
CA PHE A 249 -16.16 21.93 -15.57
C PHE A 249 -14.95 22.74 -15.12
N ARG A 250 -13.73 22.30 -15.44
CA ARG A 250 -12.49 23.04 -15.11
C ARG A 250 -12.48 24.37 -15.84
N ASP A 251 -12.74 24.36 -17.14
CA ASP A 251 -12.68 25.56 -17.99
C ASP A 251 -13.89 26.45 -17.74
N GLY A 252 -15.02 25.85 -17.34
CA GLY A 252 -16.22 26.57 -17.05
C GLY A 252 -16.31 27.10 -15.62
N VAL A 253 -16.45 26.23 -14.65
CA VAL A 253 -16.70 26.60 -13.25
C VAL A 253 -15.40 26.68 -12.46
N ASP A 254 -14.32 26.05 -12.92
CA ASP A 254 -13.10 25.80 -12.14
C ASP A 254 -13.38 25.07 -10.81
N PHE A 255 -12.46 24.21 -10.42
CA PHE A 255 -12.57 23.49 -9.16
C PHE A 255 -11.22 23.25 -8.52
N THR A 256 -11.21 23.12 -7.20
CA THR A 256 -9.99 22.97 -6.39
C THR A 256 -9.67 21.51 -6.10
N GLY A 257 -10.67 20.64 -6.07
CA GLY A 257 -10.49 19.21 -5.82
C GLY A 257 -11.60 18.35 -6.40
N VAL A 258 -11.33 17.05 -6.51
CA VAL A 258 -12.26 16.04 -7.03
C VAL A 258 -12.69 15.12 -5.90
N VAL A 259 -13.96 14.74 -5.91
CA VAL A 259 -14.51 13.71 -5.04
C VAL A 259 -15.10 12.59 -5.89
N LEU A 260 -14.64 11.38 -5.65
CA LEU A 260 -15.13 10.20 -6.33
C LEU A 260 -16.23 9.53 -5.51
N THR A 261 -17.37 9.25 -6.13
CA THR A 261 -18.50 8.57 -5.48
C THR A 261 -18.77 7.21 -6.10
N LYS A 262 -19.58 6.41 -5.39
CA LYS A 262 -20.02 5.06 -5.77
C LYS A 262 -18.86 4.10 -6.05
N LEU A 263 -17.76 4.25 -5.30
CA LEU A 263 -16.58 3.41 -5.46
C LEU A 263 -16.81 1.94 -5.07
N ASP A 264 -17.91 1.64 -4.41
CA ASP A 264 -18.40 0.32 -4.02
C ASP A 264 -19.08 -0.46 -5.15
N GLY A 265 -19.49 0.21 -6.23
CA GLY A 265 -20.08 -0.46 -7.40
C GLY A 265 -19.05 -1.19 -8.27
N ASP A 266 -19.50 -1.71 -9.41
CA ASP A 266 -18.67 -2.30 -10.49
C ASP A 266 -17.85 -1.22 -11.25
N ALA A 267 -17.45 -0.17 -10.54
CA ALA A 267 -16.66 0.90 -11.07
C ALA A 267 -15.22 0.42 -11.24
N ARG A 268 -14.69 0.55 -12.46
CA ARG A 268 -13.35 0.04 -12.83
C ARG A 268 -12.19 0.94 -12.40
N GLY A 269 -12.49 2.08 -11.78
CA GLY A 269 -11.48 2.99 -11.20
C GLY A 269 -10.68 3.82 -12.21
N GLY A 270 -10.83 3.59 -13.51
CA GLY A 270 -10.08 4.31 -14.54
C GLY A 270 -10.45 5.79 -14.71
N ALA A 271 -11.66 6.18 -14.31
CA ALA A 271 -12.08 7.57 -14.27
C ALA A 271 -11.19 8.40 -13.34
N ALA A 272 -10.80 7.86 -12.18
CA ALA A 272 -9.94 8.53 -11.21
C ALA A 272 -8.57 8.92 -11.80
N LEU A 273 -7.91 7.93 -12.42
CA LEU A 273 -6.62 8.10 -13.09
C LEU A 273 -6.73 9.13 -14.23
N SER A 274 -7.84 9.11 -14.96
CA SER A 274 -8.01 9.95 -16.14
C SER A 274 -8.28 11.41 -15.81
N ILE A 275 -9.14 11.67 -14.83
CA ILE A 275 -9.51 13.04 -14.44
C ILE A 275 -8.30 13.80 -13.88
N ARG A 276 -7.51 13.15 -13.03
CA ARG A 276 -6.35 13.79 -12.39
C ARG A 276 -5.31 14.20 -13.42
N GLU A 277 -4.92 13.29 -14.32
CA GLU A 277 -3.90 13.57 -15.34
C GLU A 277 -4.33 14.72 -16.27
N VAL A 278 -5.62 14.76 -16.62
CA VAL A 278 -6.14 15.76 -17.58
C VAL A 278 -6.42 17.12 -16.92
N THR A 279 -7.02 17.12 -15.73
CA THR A 279 -7.43 18.37 -15.07
C THR A 279 -6.31 19.00 -14.24
N GLY A 280 -5.34 18.20 -13.78
CA GLY A 280 -4.31 18.65 -12.85
C GLY A 280 -4.87 18.99 -11.46
N LYS A 281 -6.12 18.64 -11.13
CA LYS A 281 -6.76 18.90 -9.83
C LYS A 281 -6.77 17.65 -8.94
N PRO A 282 -6.47 17.75 -7.63
CA PRO A 282 -6.23 16.58 -6.77
C PRO A 282 -7.53 15.87 -6.43
N ILE A 283 -7.47 14.54 -6.30
CA ILE A 283 -8.57 13.76 -5.72
C ILE A 283 -8.43 13.83 -4.21
N MET A 284 -9.48 14.30 -3.54
CA MET A 284 -9.43 14.57 -2.09
C MET A 284 -10.16 13.53 -1.27
N PHE A 285 -11.29 13.05 -1.77
CA PHE A 285 -12.17 12.18 -1.03
C PHE A 285 -12.74 11.08 -1.91
N ALA A 286 -13.08 9.99 -1.25
CA ALA A 286 -13.63 8.77 -1.80
C ALA A 286 -14.88 8.39 -1.00
N SER A 287 -16.02 8.23 -1.67
CA SER A 287 -17.25 7.70 -1.07
C SER A 287 -17.49 6.28 -1.58
N THR A 288 -17.49 5.32 -0.66
CA THR A 288 -17.51 3.86 -0.92
C THR A 288 -18.82 3.21 -0.49
N GLY A 289 -19.93 3.94 -0.52
CA GLY A 289 -21.23 3.41 -0.13
C GLY A 289 -22.28 4.49 0.05
N GLU A 290 -23.46 4.11 0.51
CA GLU A 290 -24.59 5.03 0.74
C GLU A 290 -24.63 5.57 2.17
N LYS A 291 -24.01 4.88 3.13
CA LYS A 291 -24.06 5.30 4.54
C LYS A 291 -23.20 6.54 4.75
N LEU A 292 -23.53 7.31 5.80
CA LEU A 292 -22.81 8.54 6.10
C LEU A 292 -21.35 8.28 6.53
N GLU A 293 -21.06 7.08 7.02
CA GLU A 293 -19.73 6.63 7.43
C GLU A 293 -18.87 6.15 6.26
N ASP A 294 -19.46 5.86 5.09
CA ASP A 294 -18.75 5.35 3.92
C ASP A 294 -18.06 6.51 3.16
N PHE A 295 -17.17 7.23 3.85
CA PHE A 295 -16.51 8.43 3.37
C PHE A 295 -15.08 8.55 3.91
N ASP A 296 -14.11 8.52 3.00
CA ASP A 296 -12.69 8.49 3.32
C ASP A 296 -11.90 9.59 2.61
N VAL A 297 -10.80 10.00 3.25
CA VAL A 297 -9.77 10.82 2.61
C VAL A 297 -9.05 9.98 1.55
N PHE A 298 -8.82 10.57 0.39
CA PHE A 298 -8.13 9.90 -0.70
C PHE A 298 -6.62 9.89 -0.47
N HIS A 299 -6.02 8.70 -0.44
CA HIS A 299 -4.59 8.49 -0.24
C HIS A 299 -3.97 7.84 -1.48
N PRO A 300 -3.36 8.61 -2.41
CA PRO A 300 -2.86 8.08 -3.68
C PRO A 300 -1.91 6.88 -3.53
N GLU A 301 -0.99 6.96 -2.57
CA GLU A 301 -0.02 5.90 -2.26
C GLU A 301 -0.67 4.60 -1.77
N ARG A 302 -1.68 4.70 -0.89
CA ARG A 302 -2.42 3.52 -0.43
C ARG A 302 -3.24 2.92 -1.58
N MET A 303 -3.76 3.78 -2.45
CA MET A 303 -4.56 3.35 -3.60
C MET A 303 -3.69 2.66 -4.65
N SER A 304 -2.52 3.20 -5.01
CA SER A 304 -1.59 2.56 -5.94
C SER A 304 -1.08 1.20 -5.41
N SER A 305 -0.78 1.12 -4.11
CA SER A 305 -0.36 -0.12 -3.44
C SER A 305 -1.45 -1.18 -3.46
N ARG A 306 -2.71 -0.78 -3.23
CA ARG A 306 -3.88 -1.66 -3.32
C ARG A 306 -4.14 -2.10 -4.78
N ILE A 307 -4.00 -1.18 -5.73
CA ILE A 307 -4.09 -1.48 -7.18
C ILE A 307 -3.04 -2.50 -7.60
N LEU A 308 -1.85 -2.51 -7.02
CA LEU A 308 -0.84 -3.52 -7.37
C LEU A 308 -0.97 -4.82 -6.56
N GLY A 309 -1.89 -4.89 -5.58
CA GLY A 309 -2.04 -6.05 -4.70
C GLY A 309 -0.79 -6.31 -3.85
N MET A 310 -0.02 -5.25 -3.53
CA MET A 310 1.37 -5.35 -3.07
C MET A 310 1.69 -4.51 -1.81
N GLY A 311 0.71 -4.27 -0.93
CA GLY A 311 0.95 -3.55 0.32
C GLY A 311 2.14 -4.10 1.12
N ASP A 312 2.32 -5.42 1.12
CA ASP A 312 3.40 -6.08 1.85
C ASP A 312 4.75 -6.03 1.11
N VAL A 313 4.76 -6.04 -0.23
CA VAL A 313 6.02 -6.09 -1.01
C VAL A 313 6.67 -4.72 -1.13
N LEU A 314 5.89 -3.63 -1.22
CA LEU A 314 6.45 -2.27 -1.17
C LEU A 314 7.10 -1.99 0.19
N THR A 315 6.46 -2.44 1.27
CA THR A 315 7.05 -2.40 2.61
C THR A 315 8.37 -3.18 2.66
N LEU A 316 8.45 -4.35 2.01
CA LEU A 316 9.68 -5.13 1.89
C LEU A 316 10.75 -4.46 1.01
N ILE A 317 10.37 -3.78 -0.07
CA ILE A 317 11.26 -3.02 -0.95
C ILE A 317 11.84 -1.80 -0.21
N GLU A 318 11.00 -1.03 0.50
CA GLU A 318 11.44 0.06 1.35
C GLU A 318 12.33 -0.42 2.50
N GLN A 319 12.03 -1.57 3.08
CA GLN A 319 12.88 -2.20 4.08
C GLN A 319 14.18 -2.70 3.46
N ALA A 320 14.18 -3.23 2.23
CA ALA A 320 15.39 -3.63 1.52
C ALA A 320 16.28 -2.42 1.23
N GLU A 321 15.71 -1.29 0.80
CA GLU A 321 16.41 -0.02 0.60
C GLU A 321 16.93 0.57 1.91
N LYS A 322 16.16 0.49 3.01
CA LYS A 322 16.64 0.87 4.35
C LYS A 322 17.72 -0.08 4.88
N ASN A 323 17.69 -1.35 4.50
CA ASN A 323 18.70 -2.35 4.85
C ASN A 323 19.97 -2.22 3.99
N LEU A 324 19.97 -1.37 2.96
CA LEU A 324 21.11 -1.04 2.09
C LEU A 324 22.01 0.07 2.61
N ASP A 325 21.83 0.50 3.86
CA ASP A 325 22.95 0.86 4.75
C ASP A 325 23.88 -0.37 5.02
N GLN A 326 24.05 -1.24 4.01
CA GLN A 326 24.91 -2.42 4.03
C GLN A 326 26.37 -2.05 4.14
N GLU A 327 26.79 -0.82 3.81
CA GLU A 327 28.16 -0.38 4.14
C GLU A 327 28.37 -0.38 5.65
N GLN A 328 27.41 0.13 6.44
CA GLN A 328 27.46 0.07 7.90
C GLN A 328 27.30 -1.36 8.43
N ALA A 329 26.42 -2.17 7.84
CA ALA A 329 26.25 -3.56 8.26
C ALA A 329 27.46 -4.46 7.93
N MET A 330 28.10 -4.27 6.77
CA MET A 330 29.32 -4.97 6.36
C MET A 330 30.55 -4.48 7.14
N GLU A 331 30.66 -3.18 7.42
CA GLU A 331 31.71 -2.64 8.28
C GLU A 331 31.60 -3.21 9.70
N THR A 332 30.37 -3.29 10.23
CA THR A 332 30.09 -3.94 11.53
C THR A 332 30.40 -5.44 11.49
N ALA A 333 30.06 -6.15 10.41
CA ALA A 333 30.35 -7.57 10.24
C ALA A 333 31.85 -7.88 10.09
N GLN A 334 32.61 -7.03 9.40
CA GLN A 334 34.07 -7.13 9.31
C GLN A 334 34.75 -6.85 10.65
N LYS A 335 34.29 -5.85 11.41
CA LYS A 335 34.78 -5.56 12.78
C LYS A 335 34.43 -6.67 13.78
N LEU A 336 33.29 -7.33 13.60
CA LEU A 336 32.91 -8.51 14.39
C LEU A 336 33.84 -9.71 14.13
N GLY A 337 34.35 -9.85 12.90
CA GLY A 337 35.34 -10.87 12.54
C GLY A 337 36.76 -10.56 13.03
N SER A 338 37.13 -9.29 13.17
CA SER A 338 38.47 -8.86 13.62
C SER A 338 38.68 -8.91 15.14
N GLY A 339 37.60 -9.02 15.93
CA GLY A 339 37.66 -9.06 17.41
C GLY A 339 37.73 -7.67 18.07
N GLU A 340 37.60 -6.60 17.29
CA GLU A 340 37.62 -5.21 17.75
C GLU A 340 36.20 -4.67 17.96
N LEU A 341 35.43 -5.31 18.85
CA LEU A 341 34.14 -4.76 19.29
C LEU A 341 34.38 -3.57 20.23
N THR A 342 33.81 -2.39 19.93
CA THR A 342 33.78 -1.20 20.78
C THR A 342 32.42 -1.03 21.48
N LEU A 343 32.32 -0.17 22.50
CA LEU A 343 31.04 0.14 23.16
C LEU A 343 30.06 0.87 22.24
N GLU A 344 30.56 1.61 21.25
CA GLU A 344 29.72 2.28 20.26
C GLU A 344 29.04 1.25 19.35
N ASP A 345 29.79 0.22 18.90
CA ASP A 345 29.23 -0.88 18.11
C ASP A 345 28.19 -1.67 18.91
N PHE A 346 28.46 -1.91 20.19
CA PHE A 346 27.52 -2.56 21.10
C PHE A 346 26.22 -1.76 21.27
N LEU A 347 26.31 -0.43 21.39
CA LEU A 347 25.13 0.44 21.45
C LEU A 347 24.32 0.38 20.14
N ASN A 348 24.99 0.45 19.00
CA ASN A 348 24.35 0.41 17.68
C ASN A 348 23.59 -0.90 17.46
N GLN A 349 24.15 -2.03 17.91
CA GLN A 349 23.47 -3.33 17.88
C GLN A 349 22.21 -3.34 18.75
N MET A 350 22.27 -2.80 19.97
CA MET A 350 21.07 -2.75 20.83
C MET A 350 19.99 -1.82 20.26
N LEU A 351 20.37 -0.72 19.62
CA LEU A 351 19.43 0.19 18.94
C LEU A 351 18.79 -0.45 17.70
N MET A 352 19.51 -1.31 16.99
CA MET A 352 18.96 -2.10 15.90
C MET A 352 17.89 -3.07 16.41
N VAL A 353 18.14 -3.76 17.51
CA VAL A 353 17.14 -4.64 18.16
C VAL A 353 15.91 -3.85 18.62
N ARG A 354 16.09 -2.62 19.14
CA ARG A 354 14.96 -1.73 19.49
C ARG A 354 14.09 -1.39 18.30
N ARG A 355 14.69 -1.10 17.13
CA ARG A 355 13.94 -0.83 15.88
C ARG A 355 13.16 -2.05 15.41
N MET A 356 13.63 -3.26 15.73
CA MET A 356 12.93 -4.52 15.44
C MET A 356 11.87 -4.91 16.49
N GLY A 357 11.86 -4.29 17.67
CA GLY A 357 10.87 -4.56 18.72
C GLY A 357 9.41 -4.47 18.23
N PRO A 358 9.01 -3.38 17.58
CA PRO A 358 7.67 -3.27 16.98
C PRO A 358 7.37 -4.33 15.91
N LEU A 359 8.40 -4.85 15.24
CA LEU A 359 8.32 -5.92 14.23
C LEU A 359 8.25 -7.32 14.86
N GLY A 360 8.50 -7.47 16.17
CA GLY A 360 8.46 -8.74 16.89
C GLY A 360 7.10 -9.44 16.80
N ASN A 361 6.01 -8.67 16.78
CA ASN A 361 4.66 -9.21 16.62
C ASN A 361 4.38 -9.75 15.21
N ILE A 362 5.04 -9.20 14.19
CA ILE A 362 4.96 -9.68 12.81
C ILE A 362 5.83 -10.94 12.64
N LEU A 363 7.03 -10.94 13.25
CA LEU A 363 7.93 -12.10 13.28
C LEU A 363 7.31 -13.32 13.98
N LYS A 364 6.46 -13.12 15.01
CA LYS A 364 5.70 -14.21 15.69
C LYS A 364 4.82 -15.03 14.73
N MET A 365 4.44 -14.48 13.58
CA MET A 365 3.55 -15.13 12.60
C MET A 365 4.30 -15.92 11.51
N LEU A 366 5.63 -15.83 11.45
CA LEU A 366 6.46 -16.59 10.50
C LEU A 366 6.90 -17.95 11.07
N PRO A 367 6.98 -19.02 10.26
CA PRO A 367 7.52 -20.31 10.71
C PRO A 367 8.99 -20.14 11.16
N GLY A 368 9.28 -20.46 12.43
CA GLY A 368 10.58 -20.23 13.08
C GLY A 368 10.67 -18.94 13.92
N GLY A 369 9.68 -18.05 13.85
CA GLY A 369 9.67 -16.75 14.52
C GLY A 369 9.56 -16.76 16.04
N LYS A 370 9.14 -17.89 16.64
CA LYS A 370 9.00 -18.04 18.10
C LYS A 370 10.32 -17.90 18.85
N GLN A 371 11.44 -18.39 18.30
CA GLN A 371 12.76 -18.28 18.95
C GLN A 371 13.34 -16.86 18.86
N MET A 372 13.17 -16.18 17.73
CA MET A 372 13.61 -14.78 17.56
C MET A 372 12.77 -13.80 18.39
N SER A 373 11.46 -14.03 18.49
CA SER A 373 10.58 -13.24 19.32
C SER A 373 10.91 -13.32 20.80
N GLN A 374 11.31 -14.49 21.31
CA GLN A 374 11.69 -14.66 22.71
C GLN A 374 12.94 -13.83 23.07
N MET A 375 13.87 -13.63 22.13
CA MET A 375 15.02 -12.74 22.34
C MET A 375 14.62 -11.26 22.35
N ALA A 376 13.64 -10.85 21.52
CA ALA A 376 13.15 -9.48 21.47
C ALA A 376 12.30 -9.10 22.69
N ASP A 377 11.44 -10.02 23.16
CA ASP A 377 10.57 -9.83 24.34
C ASP A 377 11.37 -9.78 25.67
N MET A 378 12.64 -10.19 25.68
CA MET A 378 13.54 -10.11 26.85
C MET A 378 14.22 -8.74 27.02
N VAL A 379 14.03 -7.80 26.09
CA VAL A 379 14.72 -6.51 26.12
C VAL A 379 13.82 -5.44 26.72
N ASP A 380 14.11 -5.06 27.97
CA ASP A 380 13.44 -3.94 28.66
C ASP A 380 13.87 -2.59 28.05
N GLU A 381 12.94 -1.88 27.41
CA GLU A 381 13.19 -0.57 26.80
C GLU A 381 13.77 0.45 27.79
N LYS A 382 13.37 0.41 29.07
CA LYS A 382 13.89 1.31 30.11
C LYS A 382 15.33 0.97 30.48
N GLN A 383 15.78 -0.26 30.26
CA GLN A 383 17.19 -0.61 30.41
C GLN A 383 18.01 -0.13 29.21
N LEU A 384 17.47 -0.21 28.00
CA LEU A 384 18.12 0.32 26.80
C LEU A 384 18.38 1.83 26.90
N ASP A 385 17.39 2.60 27.37
CA ASP A 385 17.56 4.05 27.56
C ASP A 385 18.69 4.37 28.56
N ARG A 386 18.79 3.58 29.64
CA ARG A 386 19.88 3.71 30.63
C ARG A 386 21.25 3.36 30.05
N ILE A 387 21.32 2.29 29.26
CA ILE A 387 22.55 1.88 28.56
C ILE A 387 23.00 2.97 27.58
N GLN A 388 22.06 3.51 26.81
CA GLN A 388 22.33 4.59 25.86
C GLN A 388 22.86 5.84 26.58
N ALA A 389 22.24 6.23 27.70
CA ALA A 389 22.68 7.37 28.51
C ALA A 389 24.11 7.17 29.04
N ILE A 390 24.44 5.96 29.52
CA ILE A 390 25.78 5.64 30.04
C ILE A 390 26.83 5.73 28.93
N ILE A 391 26.60 5.10 27.78
CA ILE A 391 27.56 5.07 26.66
C ILE A 391 27.76 6.47 26.07
N ARG A 392 26.68 7.24 25.88
CA ARG A 392 26.78 8.63 25.41
C ARG A 392 27.48 9.56 26.41
N GLY A 393 27.47 9.24 27.70
CA GLY A 393 28.24 9.93 28.75
C GLY A 393 29.76 9.64 28.74
N MET A 394 30.22 8.71 27.90
CA MET A 394 31.64 8.41 27.69
C MET A 394 32.24 9.27 26.58
N THR A 395 33.55 9.52 26.67
CA THR A 395 34.35 10.12 25.60
C THR A 395 34.68 9.09 24.51
N PRO A 396 35.01 9.49 23.27
CA PRO A 396 35.33 8.55 22.19
C PRO A 396 36.41 7.52 22.57
N ALA A 397 37.49 7.95 23.22
CA ALA A 397 38.56 7.06 23.70
C ALA A 397 38.07 6.01 24.71
N GLU A 398 37.10 6.36 25.57
CA GLU A 398 36.52 5.43 26.55
C GLU A 398 35.53 4.45 25.91
N ARG A 399 34.93 4.81 24.76
CA ARG A 399 34.05 3.91 23.99
C ARG A 399 34.85 2.91 23.16
N GLU A 400 35.97 3.35 22.60
CA GLU A 400 36.90 2.51 21.85
C GLU A 400 37.62 1.51 22.77
N ASP A 401 38.17 1.97 23.90
CA ASP A 401 38.82 1.10 24.89
C ASP A 401 38.22 1.26 26.30
N PRO A 402 37.25 0.41 26.67
CA PRO A 402 36.65 0.43 28.01
C PRO A 402 37.62 0.06 29.14
N LYS A 403 38.84 -0.43 28.85
CA LYS A 403 39.84 -0.76 29.88
C LYS A 403 40.41 0.47 30.58
N ILE A 404 40.34 1.65 29.95
CA ILE A 404 40.85 2.90 30.54
C ILE A 404 39.92 3.47 31.64
N LEU A 405 38.74 2.87 31.82
CA LEU A 405 37.72 3.30 32.78
C LEU A 405 38.12 3.01 34.24
N ASN A 406 38.86 3.95 34.83
CA ASN A 406 39.15 4.01 36.26
C ASN A 406 37.95 4.51 37.10
N ALA A 407 38.07 4.45 38.43
CA ALA A 407 37.01 4.85 39.36
C ALA A 407 36.53 6.30 39.17
N SER A 408 37.45 7.23 38.85
CA SER A 408 37.11 8.63 38.59
C SER A 408 36.24 8.79 37.34
N ARG A 409 36.62 8.13 36.23
CA ARG A 409 35.87 8.15 34.97
C ARG A 409 34.47 7.55 35.14
N ARG A 410 34.36 6.43 35.86
CA ARG A 410 33.06 5.79 36.14
C ARG A 410 32.14 6.68 36.98
N LYS A 411 32.69 7.40 37.97
CA LYS A 411 31.93 8.37 38.78
C LYS A 411 31.45 9.56 37.96
N ARG A 412 32.25 10.03 37.00
CA ARG A 412 31.87 11.09 36.04
C ARG A 412 30.73 10.64 35.14
N ILE A 413 30.85 9.46 34.53
CA ILE A 413 29.84 8.88 33.62
C ILE A 413 28.52 8.69 34.38
N ALA A 414 28.56 8.09 35.58
CA ALA A 414 27.38 7.88 36.42
C ALA A 414 26.63 9.18 36.74
N ARG A 415 27.36 10.26 37.11
CA ARG A 415 26.77 11.60 37.31
C ARG A 415 26.17 12.17 36.03
N GLY A 416 26.84 12.01 34.89
CA GLY A 416 26.38 12.53 33.60
C GLY A 416 25.16 11.81 33.04
N SER A 417 25.00 10.52 33.33
CA SER A 417 23.88 9.70 32.85
C SER A 417 22.76 9.52 33.89
N GLY A 418 22.90 10.08 35.09
CA GLY A 418 21.88 10.01 36.15
C GLY A 418 21.69 8.61 36.77
N VAL A 419 22.74 7.77 36.76
CA VAL A 419 22.69 6.38 37.23
C VAL A 419 23.70 6.13 38.36
N ALA A 420 23.65 4.96 38.99
CA ALA A 420 24.64 4.57 39.99
C ALA A 420 25.94 4.09 39.34
N VAL A 421 27.06 4.20 40.06
CA VAL A 421 28.37 3.69 39.59
C VAL A 421 28.32 2.16 39.37
N SER A 422 27.47 1.44 40.13
CA SER A 422 27.20 0.01 39.92
C SER A 422 26.62 -0.29 38.55
N ASP A 423 25.76 0.58 38.01
CA ASP A 423 25.12 0.37 36.71
C ASP A 423 26.14 0.51 35.57
N VAL A 424 27.07 1.45 35.72
CA VAL A 424 28.22 1.62 34.80
C VAL A 424 29.14 0.39 34.87
N ASN A 425 29.36 -0.18 36.06
CA ASN A 425 30.16 -1.40 36.20
C ASN A 425 29.50 -2.60 35.52
N GLN A 426 28.19 -2.80 35.75
CA GLN A 426 27.43 -3.88 35.15
C GLN A 426 27.41 -3.80 33.62
N LEU A 427 27.29 -2.59 33.05
CA LEU A 427 27.38 -2.41 31.60
C LEU A 427 28.73 -2.88 31.06
N VAL A 428 29.83 -2.43 31.67
CA VAL A 428 31.19 -2.76 31.22
C VAL A 428 31.44 -4.26 31.35
N GLU A 429 30.96 -4.89 32.41
CA GLU A 429 31.04 -6.34 32.61
C GLU A 429 30.27 -7.11 31.51
N ARG A 430 29.00 -6.76 31.27
CA ARG A 430 28.18 -7.35 30.20
C ARG A 430 28.80 -7.17 28.83
N PHE A 431 29.42 -6.03 28.57
CA PHE A 431 30.14 -5.78 27.32
C PHE A 431 31.34 -6.73 27.16
N PHE A 432 32.16 -6.92 28.19
CA PHE A 432 33.29 -7.85 28.13
C PHE A 432 32.84 -9.32 28.01
N GLU A 433 31.72 -9.69 28.64
CA GLU A 433 31.09 -11.00 28.47
C GLU A 433 30.59 -11.22 27.04
N ALA A 434 29.88 -10.24 26.47
CA ALA A 434 29.42 -10.27 25.09
C ALA A 434 30.60 -10.37 24.10
N LYS A 435 31.64 -9.56 24.31
CA LYS A 435 32.89 -9.61 23.53
C LYS A 435 33.57 -10.98 23.61
N LYS A 436 33.57 -11.62 24.78
CA LYS A 436 34.12 -12.97 24.99
C LYS A 436 33.29 -14.05 24.29
N MET A 437 31.96 -13.96 24.32
CA MET A 437 31.08 -14.88 23.59
C MET A 437 31.23 -14.74 22.08
N MET A 438 31.25 -13.50 21.58
CA MET A 438 31.44 -13.22 20.14
C MET A 438 32.80 -13.68 19.64
N SER A 439 33.88 -13.47 20.40
CA SER A 439 35.21 -13.98 20.06
C SER A 439 35.25 -15.51 19.96
N LYS A 440 34.55 -16.23 20.85
CA LYS A 440 34.42 -17.69 20.78
C LYS A 440 33.60 -18.14 19.56
N MET A 441 32.51 -17.43 19.25
CA MET A 441 31.64 -17.73 18.11
C MET A 441 32.34 -17.49 16.76
N ALA A 442 33.12 -16.40 16.64
CA ALA A 442 33.96 -16.12 15.47
C ALA A 442 35.05 -17.19 15.27
N GLY A 443 35.59 -17.74 16.35
CA GLY A 443 36.54 -18.85 16.31
C GLY A 443 35.93 -20.19 15.87
N GLN A 444 34.62 -20.41 16.11
CA GLN A 444 33.92 -21.66 15.80
C GLN A 444 33.26 -21.66 14.41
N LEU A 445 32.91 -20.49 13.87
CA LEU A 445 32.36 -20.30 12.52
C LEU A 445 33.41 -20.22 11.39
N GLY A 446 34.69 -20.52 11.69
CA GLY A 446 35.73 -20.60 10.65
C GLY A 446 36.11 -19.27 9.98
N MET A 447 35.70 -18.13 10.55
CA MET A 447 36.05 -16.79 10.05
C MET A 447 37.40 -16.27 10.56
N GLY A 448 38.09 -17.00 11.45
CA GLY A 448 39.45 -16.68 11.93
C GLY A 448 40.59 -17.16 11.03
N GLY A 449 40.38 -17.21 9.70
CA GLY A 449 41.21 -17.99 8.77
C GLY A 449 41.76 -17.24 7.55
N VAL A 450 41.98 -15.93 7.61
CA VAL A 450 42.70 -15.20 6.53
C VAL A 450 43.98 -14.62 7.12
N GLY A 451 45.05 -15.41 7.18
CA GLY A 451 46.32 -14.90 7.71
C GLY A 451 47.45 -15.88 8.00
N ARG A 452 47.38 -17.15 7.60
CA ARG A 452 48.57 -18.02 7.63
C ARG A 452 49.03 -18.34 6.21
N SER A 453 49.95 -17.48 5.79
CA SER A 453 50.81 -17.58 4.61
C SER A 453 51.23 -19.01 4.27
N ALA A 454 51.00 -19.38 3.02
CA ALA A 454 51.51 -20.57 2.36
C ALA A 454 53.05 -20.50 2.22
N THR A 455 53.79 -20.78 3.29
CA THR A 455 55.19 -21.22 3.16
C THR A 455 55.20 -22.73 2.94
N LYS A 456 55.19 -23.13 1.66
CA LYS A 456 55.52 -24.47 1.17
C LYS A 456 56.86 -24.93 1.76
N LYS A 457 56.84 -25.75 2.80
CA LYS A 457 57.97 -26.63 3.14
C LYS A 457 57.85 -27.91 2.31
N LYS A 458 58.71 -28.05 1.31
CA LYS A 458 58.98 -29.33 0.62
C LYS A 458 59.49 -30.37 1.63
N PRO A 459 58.98 -31.61 1.62
CA PRO A 459 59.74 -32.75 2.12
C PRO A 459 60.55 -33.38 0.98
N LYS A 460 61.79 -33.71 1.33
CA LYS A 460 62.83 -34.33 0.52
C LYS A 460 62.40 -35.64 -0.13
N GLY A 461 62.88 -35.84 -1.36
CA GLY A 461 62.75 -37.09 -2.09
C GLY A 461 63.53 -38.24 -1.46
N ARG A 462 63.08 -39.46 -1.76
CA ARG A 462 63.84 -40.68 -1.59
C ARG A 462 63.55 -41.64 -2.75
N LYS A 463 64.64 -42.13 -3.34
CA LYS A 463 64.73 -42.97 -4.55
C LYS A 463 64.00 -44.32 -4.41
N GLY A 464 63.26 -44.67 -5.47
CA GLY A 464 63.53 -45.83 -6.33
C GLY A 464 62.96 -47.20 -5.95
N LYS A 465 62.14 -47.79 -6.84
CA LYS A 465 62.47 -49.04 -7.56
C LYS A 465 61.46 -49.38 -8.67
N ASN A 466 62.01 -50.10 -9.65
CA ASN A 466 61.51 -50.49 -10.98
C ASN A 466 60.20 -51.30 -11.03
N GLY A 467 59.50 -51.22 -12.16
CA GLY A 467 58.58 -52.26 -12.64
C GLY A 467 57.91 -51.92 -13.97
N LYS A 468 58.28 -52.63 -15.05
CA LYS A 468 57.80 -52.49 -16.44
C LYS A 468 56.41 -53.12 -16.65
N ARG A 469 55.59 -52.56 -17.56
CA ARG A 469 55.03 -53.16 -18.82
C ARG A 469 53.66 -52.57 -19.25
N LYS A 470 53.40 -52.77 -20.55
CA LYS A 470 52.48 -52.14 -21.52
C LYS A 470 51.00 -52.66 -21.45
N PRO A 471 50.07 -52.09 -22.27
CA PRO A 471 48.63 -51.94 -21.96
C PRO A 471 47.72 -52.93 -22.72
N VAL A 472 46.48 -53.17 -22.25
CA VAL A 472 45.35 -53.68 -23.06
C VAL A 472 43.99 -53.23 -22.46
N LYS A 473 43.00 -53.10 -23.36
CA LYS A 473 41.63 -52.55 -23.29
C LYS A 473 40.59 -53.66 -23.08
N ASN A 474 39.46 -53.35 -22.40
CA ASN A 474 38.14 -54.05 -22.35
C ASN A 474 38.16 -55.54 -21.87
N ARG A 475 37.23 -56.09 -21.06
CA ARG A 475 35.76 -55.96 -20.97
C ARG A 475 35.27 -56.77 -19.73
N SER A 476 34.03 -56.52 -19.27
CA SER A 476 33.06 -57.45 -18.60
C SER A 476 33.28 -58.04 -17.19
N GLY A 477 32.21 -57.99 -16.37
CA GLY A 477 31.92 -58.86 -15.21
C GLY A 477 32.12 -58.16 -13.84
N ALA A 478 31.11 -57.56 -13.21
CA ALA A 478 30.01 -58.13 -12.40
C ALA A 478 30.35 -58.29 -10.89
N MET A 479 29.38 -57.87 -10.04
CA MET A 479 29.27 -57.98 -8.56
C MET A 479 30.12 -57.03 -7.70
N HIS A 480 29.67 -56.44 -6.59
CA HIS A 480 28.37 -56.26 -5.91
C HIS A 480 28.60 -55.26 -4.75
N GLY A 481 27.54 -54.55 -4.32
CA GLY A 481 27.49 -53.76 -3.08
C GLY A 481 26.95 -52.34 -3.37
N GLY A 482 25.72 -51.95 -3.05
CA GLY A 482 24.80 -52.41 -2.03
C GLY A 482 24.47 -51.23 -1.12
N MET A 483 23.47 -50.42 -1.49
CA MET A 483 22.75 -49.50 -0.60
C MET A 483 21.24 -49.77 -0.84
N PRO A 484 20.46 -50.10 0.20
CA PRO A 484 19.06 -50.51 0.05
C PRO A 484 18.12 -49.29 -0.02
N GLY A 485 17.08 -49.35 -0.86
CA GLY A 485 15.91 -48.46 -0.68
C GLY A 485 15.18 -47.89 -1.89
N MET A 486 15.42 -48.34 -3.14
CA MET A 486 14.63 -47.88 -4.30
C MET A 486 14.04 -49.06 -5.07
N PRO A 487 12.72 -49.05 -5.39
CA PRO A 487 12.13 -50.04 -6.29
C PRO A 487 12.74 -49.94 -7.69
N SER A 488 12.81 -51.07 -8.37
CA SER A 488 13.51 -51.19 -9.65
C SER A 488 12.71 -50.54 -10.79
N MET A 489 13.40 -50.09 -11.85
CA MET A 489 12.78 -49.51 -13.05
C MET A 489 11.77 -50.45 -13.74
N ALA A 490 11.86 -51.77 -13.50
CA ALA A 490 10.87 -52.74 -14.00
C ALA A 490 9.54 -52.67 -13.22
N GLU A 491 9.55 -52.24 -11.96
CA GLU A 491 8.33 -52.04 -11.15
C GLU A 491 7.65 -50.70 -11.48
N LEU A 492 8.43 -49.66 -11.80
CA LEU A 492 7.89 -48.38 -12.28
C LEU A 492 7.24 -48.51 -13.67
N GLN A 493 7.78 -49.36 -14.53
CA GLN A 493 7.26 -49.54 -15.89
C GLN A 493 5.94 -50.34 -15.93
N LYS A 494 5.74 -51.30 -15.01
CA LYS A 494 4.43 -51.96 -14.82
C LYS A 494 3.36 -51.02 -14.25
N MET A 495 3.77 -50.03 -13.47
CA MET A 495 2.84 -49.04 -12.89
C MET A 495 2.39 -48.00 -13.94
N GLN A 496 3.22 -47.74 -14.95
CA GLN A 496 2.92 -46.82 -16.05
C GLN A 496 2.04 -47.45 -17.15
N GLU A 497 2.11 -48.77 -17.36
CA GLU A 497 1.19 -49.50 -18.25
C GLU A 497 -0.23 -49.62 -17.67
N GLN A 498 -0.41 -49.45 -16.36
CA GLN A 498 -1.71 -49.54 -15.69
C GLN A 498 -2.46 -48.19 -15.60
N MET A 499 -1.85 -47.08 -16.02
CA MET A 499 -2.42 -45.72 -15.96
C MET A 499 -2.26 -44.94 -17.27
N GLY A 500 -2.50 -45.58 -18.43
CA GLY A 500 -2.39 -44.91 -19.72
C GLY A 500 -3.21 -45.55 -20.84
N GLY A 501 -4.52 -45.32 -20.84
CA GLY A 501 -5.39 -45.72 -21.95
C GLY A 501 -6.78 -45.11 -21.84
N ALA A 502 -6.99 -43.97 -22.49
CA ALA A 502 -8.28 -43.30 -22.60
C ALA A 502 -9.21 -44.05 -23.57
N GLY A 503 -10.47 -44.24 -23.16
CA GLY A 503 -11.57 -44.60 -24.07
C GLY A 503 -12.70 -45.36 -23.37
N GLY A 504 -13.85 -44.71 -23.17
CA GLY A 504 -15.14 -45.39 -22.95
C GLY A 504 -15.87 -45.02 -21.67
N LEU A 505 -17.10 -44.55 -21.84
CA LEU A 505 -18.13 -44.25 -20.83
C LEU A 505 -18.37 -45.37 -19.81
N GLY A 506 -18.64 -45.00 -18.56
CA GLY A 506 -19.44 -45.81 -17.63
C GLY A 506 -18.90 -45.92 -16.20
N GLY A 507 -19.63 -45.35 -15.24
CA GLY A 507 -19.71 -45.80 -13.84
C GLY A 507 -18.45 -45.71 -12.96
N MET A 508 -18.36 -44.66 -12.13
CA MET A 508 -17.37 -44.60 -11.03
C MET A 508 -17.97 -45.13 -9.71
N PRO A 509 -17.31 -46.10 -9.04
CA PRO A 509 -17.55 -46.44 -7.63
C PRO A 509 -16.86 -45.44 -6.68
N ASN A 510 -17.48 -45.30 -5.51
CA ASN A 510 -17.25 -44.34 -4.44
C ASN A 510 -15.85 -44.46 -3.76
N PHE A 511 -15.11 -43.35 -3.60
CA PHE A 511 -13.90 -43.25 -2.75
C PHE A 511 -14.22 -42.62 -1.39
N PRO A 512 -13.67 -43.12 -0.26
CA PRO A 512 -14.00 -42.65 1.09
C PRO A 512 -13.24 -41.37 1.47
N GLY A 513 -13.94 -40.32 1.91
CA GLY A 513 -13.31 -39.12 2.48
C GLY A 513 -14.07 -37.79 2.45
N MET A 514 -15.30 -37.73 1.91
CA MET A 514 -16.11 -36.50 1.95
C MET A 514 -16.96 -36.40 3.25
N PRO A 515 -17.13 -35.19 3.83
CA PRO A 515 -18.02 -34.96 4.96
C PRO A 515 -19.48 -35.21 4.54
N LYS A 516 -20.21 -36.01 5.32
CA LYS A 516 -21.61 -36.34 5.07
C LYS A 516 -22.50 -35.10 5.20
N LEU A 517 -23.43 -34.93 4.27
CA LEU A 517 -24.54 -33.98 4.37
C LEU A 517 -25.43 -34.32 5.60
N PRO A 518 -26.12 -33.33 6.20
CA PRO A 518 -26.97 -33.54 7.37
C PRO A 518 -28.09 -34.56 7.12
N LYS A 519 -28.43 -35.35 8.15
CA LYS A 519 -29.51 -36.36 8.09
C LYS A 519 -30.84 -35.69 7.75
N GLY A 520 -31.47 -36.11 6.63
CA GLY A 520 -32.78 -35.63 6.18
C GLY A 520 -32.83 -35.19 4.70
N MET A 521 -31.69 -35.08 4.02
CA MET A 521 -31.61 -34.69 2.59
C MET A 521 -31.10 -35.81 1.67
N GLU A 522 -31.29 -37.08 2.05
CA GLU A 522 -30.73 -38.21 1.30
C GLU A 522 -31.56 -38.60 0.04
N ASN A 523 -32.73 -37.99 -0.18
CA ASN A 523 -33.65 -38.34 -1.28
C ASN A 523 -34.14 -37.13 -2.12
N ILE A 524 -33.39 -36.02 -2.18
CA ILE A 524 -33.74 -34.92 -3.08
C ILE A 524 -33.13 -35.19 -4.46
N ASP A 525 -33.96 -35.58 -5.42
CA ASP A 525 -33.55 -35.67 -6.82
C ASP A 525 -33.46 -34.26 -7.43
N LEU A 526 -32.23 -33.75 -7.48
CA LEU A 526 -31.92 -32.39 -7.96
C LEU A 526 -32.20 -32.21 -9.47
N ASN A 527 -32.46 -33.29 -10.21
CA ASN A 527 -32.77 -33.23 -11.63
C ASN A 527 -34.25 -32.93 -11.93
N ASN A 528 -35.10 -32.86 -10.91
CA ASN A 528 -36.56 -32.63 -11.04
C ASN A 528 -37.05 -31.31 -10.43
N LEU A 529 -36.14 -30.34 -10.21
CA LEU A 529 -36.51 -29.01 -9.74
C LEU A 529 -36.94 -28.13 -10.93
N ASP A 530 -38.26 -28.02 -11.12
CA ASP A 530 -38.91 -27.08 -12.04
C ASP A 530 -38.69 -25.63 -11.54
N PHE A 531 -37.80 -24.90 -12.19
CA PHE A 531 -37.70 -23.45 -12.02
C PHE A 531 -38.77 -22.80 -12.89
N GLY A 532 -40.00 -22.79 -12.36
CA GLY A 532 -41.17 -22.22 -12.99
C GLY A 532 -40.90 -20.82 -13.54
N GLY A 533 -40.94 -20.73 -14.88
CA GLY A 533 -40.96 -19.46 -15.60
C GLY A 533 -42.35 -18.84 -15.62
N LYS A 534 -42.35 -17.49 -15.66
CA LYS A 534 -43.45 -16.50 -15.80
C LYS A 534 -43.89 -15.89 -14.46
N LYS A 535 -43.92 -14.56 -14.29
CA LYS A 535 -44.09 -13.46 -15.24
C LYS A 535 -43.11 -12.32 -15.00
#